data_AF-A0A2M7GSF5-F1
#
_entry.id   AF-A0A2M7GSF5-F1
#
_cell.length_a   1.000
_cell.length_b   1.000
_cell.length_c   1.000
_cell.angle_alpha   90.00
_cell.angle_beta   90.00
_cell.angle_gamma   90.00
#
_symmetry.space_group_name_H-M   'P 1'
#
loop_
_entity.id
_entity.type
_entity.pdbx_description
1 polymer ?
#
loop_
_entity_poly.entity_id
_entity_poly.type
_entity_poly.pdbx_seq_one_letter_code
_entity_poly.pdbx_strand_id
1 'polypeptide(L)' 'AAYVMNLTENWCADFGGVLQLLDEHGDLRAGLTPRFNRLALFKVPQSHAVSVVAPYAPGPRLAITGWFRSEAEPEI' A
#
# COMPACT_ATOMS: atom_id res chain seq x y z
N ALA A 1 10.25 1.91 8.38
CA ALA A 1 8.92 2.29 7.81
C ALA A 1 8.76 1.60 6.46
N ALA A 2 7.54 1.50 5.92
CA ALA A 2 7.27 0.93 4.60
C ALA A 2 6.48 1.91 3.73
N TYR A 3 6.63 1.81 2.41
CA TYR A 3 5.92 2.66 1.46
C TYR A 3 5.37 1.93 0.24
N VAL A 4 4.35 2.54 -0.37
CA VAL A 4 3.76 2.16 -1.66
C VAL A 4 3.59 3.42 -2.50
N MET A 5 4.35 3.55 -3.59
CA MET A 5 4.21 4.60 -4.60
C MET A 5 3.31 4.11 -5.73
N ASN A 6 2.17 4.78 -5.94
CA ASN A 6 1.15 4.35 -6.89
C ASN A 6 1.29 5.10 -8.23
N LEU A 7 1.20 4.37 -9.34
CA LEU A 7 1.57 4.84 -10.69
C LEU A 7 0.47 4.66 -11.73
N THR A 8 -0.75 4.30 -11.34
CA THR A 8 -1.89 4.19 -12.26
C THR A 8 -2.82 5.40 -12.16
N GLU A 9 -3.07 6.04 -13.31
CA GLU A 9 -4.05 7.14 -13.45
C GLU A 9 -5.50 6.65 -13.39
N ASN A 10 -6.41 7.58 -13.06
CA ASN A 10 -7.86 7.38 -13.12
C ASN A 10 -8.39 6.15 -12.34
N TRP A 11 -7.69 5.77 -11.24
CA TRP A 11 -8.12 4.67 -10.40
C TRP A 11 -9.28 5.05 -9.48
N CYS A 12 -10.33 4.22 -9.47
CA CYS A 12 -11.47 4.32 -8.55
C CYS A 12 -11.35 3.29 -7.42
N ALA A 13 -11.94 3.57 -6.25
CA ALA A 13 -11.94 2.64 -5.12
C ALA A 13 -12.66 1.31 -5.42
N ASP A 14 -13.68 1.33 -6.28
CA ASP A 14 -14.48 0.15 -6.64
C ASP A 14 -13.66 -0.91 -7.39
N PHE A 15 -12.56 -0.51 -8.04
CA PHE A 15 -11.64 -1.45 -8.71
C PHE A 15 -10.79 -2.24 -7.71
N GLY A 16 -10.87 -1.95 -6.41
CA GLY A 16 -10.04 -2.55 -5.39
C GLY A 16 -8.58 -2.10 -5.47
N GLY A 17 -7.64 -2.99 -5.12
CA GLY A 17 -6.23 -2.62 -4.98
C GLY A 17 -5.96 -1.61 -3.84
N VAL A 18 -6.87 -1.51 -2.87
CA VAL A 18 -6.77 -0.57 -1.75
C VAL A 18 -5.72 -1.08 -0.77
N LEU A 19 -4.81 -0.23 -0.33
CA LEU A 19 -3.94 -0.53 0.81
C LEU A 19 -4.78 -0.47 2.08
N GLN A 20 -4.95 -1.61 2.74
CA GLN A 20 -5.75 -1.79 3.94
C GLN A 20 -4.82 -1.87 5.14
N LEU A 21 -4.99 -0.96 6.11
CA LEU A 21 -4.34 -1.03 7.41
C LEU A 21 -5.32 -1.68 8.39
N LEU A 22 -4.89 -2.77 9.02
CA LEU A 22 -5.72 -3.59 9.88
C LEU A 22 -5.40 -3.33 11.36
N ASP A 23 -6.38 -3.45 12.23
CA ASP A 23 -6.16 -3.49 13.67
C ASP A 23 -5.80 -4.92 14.15
N GLU A 24 -5.76 -5.11 15.47
CA GLU A 24 -5.38 -6.38 16.11
C GLU A 24 -6.42 -7.50 15.91
N HIS A 25 -7.66 -7.13 15.58
CA HIS A 25 -8.74 -8.08 15.29
C HIS A 25 -8.84 -8.42 13.80
N GLY A 26 -8.06 -7.72 12.96
CA GLY A 26 -8.12 -7.84 11.50
C GLY A 26 -9.15 -6.92 10.86
N ASP A 27 -9.77 -6.02 11.64
CA ASP A 27 -10.74 -5.06 11.12
C ASP A 27 -10.04 -3.88 10.43
N LEU A 28 -10.74 -3.28 9.46
CA LEU A 28 -10.19 -2.19 8.68
C LEU A 28 -10.09 -0.90 9.52
N ARG A 29 -8.88 -0.52 9.88
CA ARG A 29 -8.60 0.78 10.52
C ARG A 29 -8.59 1.92 9.50
N ALA A 30 -7.99 1.68 8.33
CA ALA A 30 -7.92 2.66 7.26
C ALA A 30 -7.72 2.00 5.89
N GLY A 31 -8.28 2.61 4.85
CA GLY A 31 -8.07 2.23 3.45
C GLY A 31 -7.50 3.39 2.64
N LEU A 32 -6.45 3.13 1.86
CA LEU A 32 -5.87 4.12 0.94
C LEU A 32 -6.04 3.66 -0.51
N THR A 33 -6.94 4.32 -1.25
CA THR A 33 -7.11 4.11 -2.69
C THR A 33 -5.84 4.52 -3.45
N PRO A 34 -5.32 3.68 -4.37
CA PRO A 34 -4.07 3.92 -5.09
C PRO A 34 -4.28 4.97 -6.20
N ARG A 35 -4.15 6.25 -5.86
CA ARG A 35 -4.21 7.34 -6.85
C ARG A 35 -2.84 7.54 -7.51
N PHE A 36 -2.83 8.02 -8.76
CA PHE A 36 -1.59 8.33 -9.46
C PHE A 36 -0.71 9.30 -8.67
N ASN A 37 0.60 9.04 -8.72
CA ASN A 37 1.64 9.85 -8.09
C ASN A 37 1.42 10.02 -6.57
N ARG A 38 0.79 9.04 -5.91
CA ARG A 38 0.53 9.06 -4.47
C ARG A 38 1.46 8.09 -3.75
N LEU A 39 2.26 8.63 -2.83
CA LEU A 39 3.04 7.88 -1.86
C LEU A 39 2.19 7.59 -0.61
N ALA A 40 1.94 6.31 -0.34
CA ALA A 40 1.44 5.86 0.96
C ALA A 40 2.62 5.46 1.83
N LEU A 41 2.81 6.12 2.97
CA LEU A 41 3.89 5.84 3.94
C LEU A 41 3.26 5.44 5.27
N PHE A 42 3.75 4.36 5.87
CA PHE A 42 3.27 3.90 7.17
C PHE A 42 4.39 3.30 8.03
N LYS A 43 4.23 3.43 9.35
CA LYS A 43 5.14 2.85 10.33
C LYS A 43 4.89 1.34 10.40
N VAL A 44 5.97 0.56 10.52
CA VAL A 44 5.92 -0.89 10.73
C VAL A 44 6.55 -1.23 12.09
N PRO A 45 6.13 -2.32 12.77
CA PRO A 45 5.14 -3.31 12.33
C PRO A 45 3.72 -2.74 12.30
N GLN A 46 2.97 -3.09 11.26
CA GLN A 46 1.57 -2.70 11.04
C GLN A 46 0.94 -3.81 10.20
N SER A 47 -0.14 -4.44 10.66
CA SER A 47 -0.87 -5.43 9.86
C SER A 47 -1.50 -4.73 8.66
N HIS A 48 -1.26 -5.25 7.45
CA HIS A 48 -1.75 -4.63 6.23
C HIS A 48 -1.94 -5.64 5.10
N ALA A 49 -2.86 -5.32 4.20
CA ALA A 49 -3.15 -6.10 3.01
C ALA A 49 -3.41 -5.17 1.81
N VAL A 50 -3.42 -5.76 0.62
CA VAL A 50 -3.92 -5.10 -0.60
C VAL A 50 -5.20 -5.81 -1.00
N SER A 51 -6.31 -5.07 -1.10
CA SER A 51 -7.57 -5.65 -1.56
C SER A 51 -7.44 -6.14 -3.00
N VAL A 52 -8.21 -7.19 -3.35
CA VAL A 52 -8.16 -7.77 -4.70
C VAL A 52 -8.46 -6.70 -5.75
N VAL A 53 -7.78 -6.75 -6.89
CA VAL A 53 -8.10 -5.91 -8.04
C VAL A 53 -9.26 -6.58 -8.79
N ALA A 54 -10.33 -5.82 -9.03
CA ALA A 54 -11.52 -6.33 -9.70
C ALA A 54 -11.21 -6.71 -11.16
N PRO A 55 -11.81 -7.79 -11.71
CA PRO A 55 -11.61 -8.19 -13.10
C PRO A 55 -12.05 -7.13 -14.14
N TYR A 56 -12.97 -6.24 -13.76
CA TYR A 56 -13.47 -5.16 -14.62
C TYR A 56 -12.67 -3.84 -14.47
N ALA A 57 -11.56 -3.84 -13.71
CA ALA A 57 -10.69 -2.69 -13.66
C ALA A 57 -10.19 -2.32 -15.08
N PRO A 58 -10.06 -1.03 -15.43
CA PRO A 58 -9.75 -0.59 -16.79
C PRO A 58 -8.33 -0.95 -17.24
N GLY A 59 -7.47 -1.39 -16.32
CA GLY A 59 -6.08 -1.75 -16.61
C GLY A 59 -5.34 -2.22 -15.36
N PRO A 60 -4.03 -2.52 -15.49
CA PRO A 60 -3.22 -2.98 -14.38
C PRO A 60 -3.02 -1.89 -13.31
N ARG A 61 -3.02 -2.31 -12.04
CA ARG A 61 -2.54 -1.48 -10.93
C ARG A 61 -1.02 -1.56 -10.85
N LEU A 62 -0.35 -0.43 -11.08
CA LEU A 62 1.10 -0.32 -11.04
C LEU A 62 1.54 0.40 -9.75
N ALA A 63 2.51 -0.17 -9.05
CA ALA A 63 3.08 0.43 -7.86
C ALA A 63 4.52 -0.03 -7.62
N ILE A 64 5.30 0.82 -6.96
CA ILE A 64 6.63 0.49 -6.42
C ILE A 64 6.51 0.46 -4.90
N THR A 65 7.04 -0.59 -4.27
CA THR A 65 7.01 -0.75 -2.81
C THR A 65 8.41 -0.91 -2.26
N GLY A 66 8.60 -0.51 -1.00
CA GLY A 66 9.89 -0.66 -0.34
C GLY A 66 9.86 -0.35 1.14
N TRP A 67 11.02 -0.57 1.79
CA TRP A 67 11.22 -0.35 3.21
C TRP A 67 12.36 0.63 3.44
N PHE A 68 12.14 1.52 4.40
CA PHE A 68 13.21 2.29 5.01
C PHE A 68 13.90 1.41 6.05
N ARG A 69 15.18 1.16 5.84
CA ARG A 69 16.07 0.52 6.79
C ARG A 69 16.88 1.60 7.50
N SER A 70 16.98 1.52 8.82
CA SER A 70 18.08 2.18 9.52
C SER A 70 19.30 1.28 9.38
N GLU A 71 20.44 1.81 8.93
CA GLU A 71 21.71 1.17 9.24
C GLU A 71 21.86 1.18 10.76
N ALA A 72 21.91 0.00 11.38
CA ALA A 72 22.97 -0.17 12.36
C ALA A 72 24.19 -0.52 11.50
N GLU A 73 25.22 0.32 11.51
CA GLU A 73 26.52 -0.09 10.97
C GLU A 73 26.87 -1.47 11.54
N PRO A 74 27.40 -2.41 10.74
CA PRO A 74 27.91 -3.64 11.32
C PRO A 74 29.06 -3.26 12.25
N GLU A 75 28.96 -3.60 13.54
CA GLU A 75 30.13 -3.61 14.43
C GLU A 75 31.17 -4.55 13.78
N ILE A 76 32.30 -3.96 13.36
CA ILE A 76 33.51 -4.70 12.98
C ILE A 76 34.26 -5.09 14.24
#